data_AF-A0A920FXG5-F1
#
_entry.id   AF-A0A920FXG5-F1
#
_cell.length_a   1.000
_cell.length_b   1.000
_cell.length_c   1.000
_cell.angle_alpha   90.00
_cell.angle_beta   90.00
_cell.angle_gamma   90.00
#
_symmetry.space_group_name_H-M   'P 1'
#
loop_
_entity.id
_entity.type
_entity.pdbx_description
1 polymer ?
#
loop_
_entity_poly.entity_id
_entity_poly.type
_entity_poly.pdbx_seq_one_letter_code
_entity_poly.pdbx_strand_id
1 'polypeptide(L)'
;MLENVNNENKLLKLFYRKINSTKDEHLYLIKLLTGRKHQIRLQFFINDNPIIGDKKFSQDKNKNLSLCAVSIHFYYLTKFYKFNLNLNEID
;
A
#
# COMPACT_ATOMS: atom_id res chain seq x y z
N MET A 1 -6.37 11.09 3.47
CA MET A 1 -7.12 9.82 3.35
C MET A 1 -7.35 9.56 1.88
N LEU A 2 -7.32 8.31 1.41
CA LEU A 2 -7.59 7.95 0.02
C LEU A 2 -8.82 7.05 -0.07
N GLU A 3 -9.79 7.46 -0.87
CA GLU A 3 -11.05 6.74 -1.08
C GLU A 3 -11.31 6.55 -2.57
N ASN A 4 -11.67 5.33 -2.96
CA ASN A 4 -12.11 5.00 -4.31
C ASN A 4 -13.16 3.88 -4.26
N VAL A 5 -13.74 3.55 -5.41
CA VAL A 5 -14.66 2.42 -5.58
C VAL A 5 -14.09 1.51 -6.66
N ASN A 6 -14.11 0.19 -6.43
CA ASN A 6 -13.68 -0.78 -7.44
C ASN A 6 -14.82 -1.11 -8.42
N ASN A 7 -14.51 -1.92 -9.43
CA ASN A 7 -15.46 -2.32 -10.48
C ASN A 7 -16.66 -3.15 -9.96
N GLU A 8 -16.58 -3.67 -8.74
CA GLU A 8 -17.66 -4.41 -8.05
C GLU A 8 -18.49 -3.48 -7.13
N ASN A 9 -18.35 -2.16 -7.31
CA ASN A 9 -18.97 -1.13 -6.48
C ASN A 9 -18.63 -1.26 -4.98
N LYS A 10 -17.43 -1.78 -4.66
CA LYS A 10 -16.92 -1.90 -3.28
C LYS A 10 -16.01 -0.74 -2.94
N LEU A 11 -16.28 -0.14 -1.79
CA LEU A 11 -15.50 0.95 -1.22
C LEU A 11 -14.09 0.50 -0.81
N LEU A 12 -13.11 1.31 -1.20
CA LEU A 12 -11.69 1.16 -0.88
C LEU A 12 -11.27 2.35 -0.02
N LYS A 13 -10.78 2.11 1.21
CA LYS A 13 -10.28 3.17 2.09
C LYS A 13 -8.92 2.83 2.67
N LEU A 14 -8.03 3.82 2.65
CA LEU A 14 -6.75 3.78 3.35
C LEU A 14 -6.32 5.18 3.81
N PHE A 15 -5.46 5.21 4.82
CA PHE A 15 -4.64 6.37 5.12
C PHE A 15 -3.25 6.16 4.52
N TYR A 16 -2.65 7.26 4.06
CA TYR A 16 -1.27 7.27 3.59
C TYR A 16 -0.60 8.55 4.06
N ARG A 17 0.71 8.47 4.30
CA ARG A 17 1.57 9.61 4.61
C ARG A 17 2.87 9.46 3.85
N LYS A 18 3.30 10.51 3.14
CA LYS A 18 4.60 10.56 2.49
C LYS A 18 5.69 10.54 3.57
N ILE A 19 6.65 9.63 3.46
CA ILE A 19 7.78 9.50 4.39
C ILE A 19 9.10 9.87 3.74
N ASN A 20 9.21 9.76 2.42
CA ASN A 20 10.35 10.26 1.65
C ASN A 20 9.90 10.64 0.22
N SER A 21 10.70 11.47 -0.45
CA SER A 21 10.49 11.88 -1.83
C SER A 21 11.83 12.16 -2.50
N THR A 22 12.02 11.65 -3.70
CA THR A 22 12.99 12.16 -4.66
C THR A 22 12.25 13.01 -5.71
N LYS A 23 12.93 13.36 -6.81
CA LYS A 23 12.34 14.16 -7.90
C LYS A 23 11.10 13.50 -8.51
N ASP A 24 11.18 12.19 -8.78
CA ASP A 24 10.17 11.47 -9.54
C ASP A 24 9.60 10.25 -8.77
N GLU A 25 10.10 9.96 -7.57
CA GLU A 25 9.66 8.81 -6.78
C GLU A 25 9.23 9.25 -5.37
N HIS A 26 8.20 8.60 -4.84
CA HIS A 26 7.62 8.91 -3.54
C HIS A 26 7.48 7.65 -2.70
N LEU A 27 7.93 7.72 -1.45
CA LEU A 27 7.77 6.64 -0.48
C LEU A 27 6.65 6.97 0.49
N TYR A 28 5.71 6.06 0.65
CA TYR A 28 4.51 6.23 1.48
C TYR A 28 4.42 5.16 2.56
N LEU A 29 4.06 5.58 3.78
CA LEU A 29 3.56 4.67 4.81
C LEU A 29 2.03 4.60 4.69
N ILE A 30 1.49 3.40 4.65
CA ILE A 30 0.07 3.14 4.39
C ILE A 30 -0.57 2.39 5.56
N LYS A 31 -1.78 2.80 5.93
CA LYS A 31 -2.66 2.09 6.87
C LYS A 31 -3.97 1.75 6.17
N LEU A 32 -4.24 0.47 5.97
CA LEU A 32 -5.47 -0.03 5.38
C LEU A 32 -6.65 0.14 6.35
N LEU A 33 -7.78 0.62 5.84
CA LEU A 33 -9.08 0.61 6.54
C LEU A 33 -10.02 -0.47 5.97
N THR A 34 -9.79 -0.85 4.71
CA THR A 34 -10.41 -2.01 4.05
C THR A 34 -9.33 -2.89 3.43
N GLY A 35 -9.64 -4.16 3.13
CA GLY A 35 -8.67 -5.16 2.64
C GLY A 35 -9.05 -5.79 1.30
N ARG A 36 -9.46 -5.00 0.29
CA ARG A 36 -9.86 -5.57 -1.02
C ARG A 36 -8.65 -6.04 -1.83
N LYS A 37 -8.89 -6.96 -2.76
CA LYS A 37 -7.86 -7.51 -3.65
C LYS A 37 -7.15 -6.39 -4.40
N HIS A 38 -5.81 -6.35 -4.26
CA HIS A 38 -4.93 -5.33 -4.87
C HIS A 38 -5.32 -3.87 -4.53
N GLN A 39 -5.97 -3.63 -3.40
CA GLN A 39 -6.52 -2.31 -3.06
C GLN A 39 -5.47 -1.19 -3.19
N ILE A 40 -4.32 -1.32 -2.53
CA ILE A 40 -3.26 -0.29 -2.55
C ILE A 40 -2.84 0.00 -3.99
N ARG A 41 -2.53 -1.06 -4.74
CA ARG A 41 -2.08 -1.02 -6.13
C ARG A 41 -3.06 -0.28 -7.05
N LEU A 42 -4.34 -0.65 -6.97
CA LEU A 42 -5.41 -0.01 -7.75
C LEU A 42 -5.59 1.44 -7.34
N GLN A 43 -5.71 1.73 -6.03
CA GLN A 43 -5.94 3.08 -5.53
C GLN A 43 -4.81 4.03 -5.93
N PHE A 44 -3.55 3.61 -5.84
CA PHE A 44 -2.43 4.46 -6.26
C PHE A 44 -2.39 4.67 -7.78
N PHE A 45 -2.70 3.64 -8.58
CA PHE A 45 -2.78 3.77 -10.03
C PHE A 45 -3.86 4.75 -10.51
N ILE A 46 -5.09 4.63 -10.02
CA ILE A 46 -6.22 5.49 -10.47
C ILE A 46 -6.16 6.92 -9.94
N ASN A 47 -5.20 7.24 -9.08
CA ASN A 47 -4.94 8.60 -8.59
C ASN A 47 -3.57 9.10 -9.10
N ASP A 48 -3.21 8.71 -10.32
CA ASP A 48 -2.03 9.18 -11.07
C ASP A 48 -0.68 9.05 -10.33
N ASN A 49 -0.59 8.07 -9.43
CA ASN A 49 0.62 7.82 -8.64
C ASN A 49 0.89 6.31 -8.55
N PRO A 50 1.10 5.63 -9.70
CA PRO A 50 1.25 4.18 -9.74
C PRO A 50 2.42 3.67 -8.90
N ILE A 51 2.29 2.46 -8.36
CA ILE A 51 3.39 1.79 -7.66
C ILE A 51 4.44 1.36 -8.68
N ILE A 52 5.70 1.67 -8.37
CA ILE A 52 6.88 1.26 -9.15
C ILE A 52 6.91 -0.28 -9.26
N GLY A 53 7.15 -0.79 -10.47
CA GLY A 53 7.16 -2.23 -10.75
C GLY A 53 5.77 -2.91 -10.72
N ASP A 54 4.66 -2.16 -10.73
CA ASP A 54 3.32 -2.76 -10.82
C ASP A 54 2.96 -3.23 -12.24
N LYS A 55 3.34 -4.48 -12.52
CA LYS A 55 3.05 -5.17 -13.79
C LYS A 55 1.57 -5.25 -14.16
N LYS A 56 0.63 -5.10 -13.22
CA LYS A 56 -0.82 -5.27 -13.47
C LYS A 56 -1.49 -3.97 -13.90
N PHE A 57 -1.23 -2.89 -13.18
CA PHE A 57 -1.94 -1.63 -13.40
C PHE A 57 -1.10 -0.63 -14.21
N SER A 58 0.20 -0.48 -13.92
CA SER A 58 1.08 0.45 -14.65
C SER A 58 1.82 -0.19 -15.83
N GLN A 59 1.73 -1.52 -15.98
CA GLN A 59 2.49 -2.29 -16.97
C GLN A 59 4.01 -2.11 -16.86
N ASP A 60 4.51 -1.63 -15.71
CA ASP A 60 5.93 -1.51 -15.45
C ASP A 60 6.53 -2.90 -15.19
N LYS A 61 7.24 -3.41 -16.21
CA LYS A 61 7.88 -4.74 -16.18
C LYS A 61 9.35 -4.69 -15.78
N ASN A 62 9.93 -3.50 -15.66
CA ASN A 62 11.37 -3.32 -15.54
C ASN A 62 11.86 -3.48 -14.10
N LYS A 63 10.96 -3.40 -13.12
CA LYS A 63 11.25 -3.48 -11.69
C LYS A 63 10.35 -4.49 -10.97
N ASN A 64 10.76 -4.90 -9.76
CA ASN A 64 9.90 -5.64 -8.84
C ASN A 64 8.88 -4.69 -8.20
N LEU A 65 7.75 -5.25 -7.74
CA LEU A 65 6.69 -4.47 -7.11
C LEU A 65 7.20 -3.82 -5.81
N SER A 66 7.30 -2.49 -5.79
CA SER A 66 7.71 -1.71 -4.61
C SER A 66 6.57 -1.56 -3.60
N LEU A 67 6.15 -2.68 -2.99
CA LEU A 67 5.13 -2.72 -1.95
C LEU A 67 5.48 -3.78 -0.92
N CYS A 68 5.74 -3.37 0.32
CA CYS A 68 6.11 -4.26 1.41
C CYS A 68 5.14 -4.11 2.60
N ALA A 69 4.79 -5.24 3.23
CA ALA A 69 4.02 -5.27 4.46
C ALA A 69 4.98 -5.14 5.67
N VAL A 70 5.02 -3.96 6.28
CA VAL A 70 6.03 -3.62 7.30
C VAL A 70 5.52 -3.78 8.73
N SER A 71 4.21 -3.96 8.92
CA SER A 71 3.61 -4.01 10.25
C SER A 71 2.26 -4.72 10.22
N ILE A 72 2.01 -5.54 11.24
CA ILE A 72 0.71 -6.17 11.46
C ILE A 72 0.37 -6.18 12.95
N HIS A 73 -0.87 -5.80 13.26
CA HIS A 73 -1.42 -5.74 14.61
C HIS A 73 -2.74 -6.49 14.63
N PHE A 74 -2.93 -7.39 15.58
CA PHE A 74 -4.18 -8.12 15.72
C PHE A 74 -4.39 -8.61 17.15
N TYR A 75 -5.64 -8.85 17.50
CA TYR A 75 -6.00 -9.64 18.67
C TYR A 75 -6.09 -11.10 18.27
N TYR A 76 -5.52 -11.98 19.09
CA TYR A 76 -5.81 -13.40 19.07
C TYR A 76 -6.32 -13.79 20.45
N LEU A 77 -7.57 -14.26 20.50
CA LEU A 77 -8.35 -14.36 21.73
C LEU A 77 -8.38 -12.99 22.45
N THR A 78 -7.85 -12.92 23.67
CA THR A 78 -7.78 -11.69 24.47
C THR A 78 -6.42 -10.99 24.42
N LYS A 79 -5.44 -11.56 23.72
CA LYS A 79 -4.07 -11.04 23.67
C LYS A 79 -3.84 -10.21 22.41
N PHE A 80 -3.30 -9.02 22.60
CA PHE A 80 -2.87 -8.16 21.51
C PHE A 80 -1.45 -8.53 21.05
N TYR A 81 -1.29 -8.70 19.74
CA TYR A 81 -0.03 -8.98 19.07
C TYR A 81 0.35 -7.83 18.15
N LYS A 82 1.62 -7.45 18.21
CA LYS A 82 2.19 -6.39 17.36
C LYS A 82 3.53 -6.85 16.81
N PHE A 83 3.60 -6.91 15.49
CA PHE A 83 4.81 -7.23 14.74
C PHE A 83 5.13 -6.04 13.84
N ASN A 84 6.38 -5.57 13.87
CA ASN A 84 6.86 -4.50 13.00
C ASN A 84 8.24 -4.88 12.49
N LEU A 85 8.46 -4.68 11.20
CA LEU A 85 9.78 -4.70 10.61
C LEU A 85 10.48 -3.39 10.94
N ASN A 86 11.80 -3.46 11.11
CA ASN A 86 12.63 -2.28 11.15
C ASN A 86 12.69 -1.69 9.74
N LEU A 87 12.35 -0.40 9.60
CA LEU A 87 12.33 0.24 8.29
C LEU A 87 13.72 0.33 7.65
N ASN A 88 14.78 0.24 8.45
CA ASN A 88 16.17 0.23 7.95
C ASN A 88 16.58 -1.14 7.37
N GLU A 89 15.76 -2.17 7.52
CA GLU A 89 15.99 -3.54 7.04
C GLU A 89 15.16 -3.86 5.79
N ILE A 90 14.57 -2.85 5.16
CA ILE A 90 13.74 -2.99 3.96
C ILE A 90 14.54 -2.45 2.77
N ASP A 91 14.88 -3.34 1.85
CA ASP A 91 15.61 -3.07 0.60
C ASP A 91 14.85 -2.14 -0.37
#